data_AF-A0A498S3A7-F1
#
_entry.id   AF-A0A498S3A7-F1
#
_cell.length_a   1.000
_cell.length_b   1.000
_cell.length_c   1.000
_cell.angle_alpha   90.00
_cell.angle_beta   90.00
_cell.angle_gamma   90.00
#
_symmetry.space_group_name_H-M   'P 1'
#
loop_
_entity.id
_entity.type
_entity.pdbx_description
1 polymer ?
#
loop_
_entity_poly.entity_id
_entity_poly.type
_entity_poly.pdbx_seq_one_letter_code
_entity_poly.pdbx_strand_id
1 'polypeptide(L)'
;MVTGPCDGNSVIARFFMPPMFLGEVQEGLRVEVQVINLLHLRTTSEETRNLNIPSYFSIDFISARQPVVWITGHEVSLATAGLTLGMPKAFDLPAKKDEFLNYTNTHPDRLWVKKNNEHRGIRIQNIKELNLLDNDSFIQEYISHPFLFDNRKFDIGIYTVITSVLPLLVYIYEEDVLLRFCSKDYEPFDANDVDKYVVGDNYTPLWQMPPLKKYYVEQQMTFQHTFNAYLVELGKDLSLIWNRIKEIIAVQNKMLATEANFADKRPFFELSRFDFALDKDLNVYLMEAMSPNLSSGHFILNKLLYEQVIINALSLVGIASHLHGISPENPTAPNVSAEMAAKKNSNILRSAYEEHMSRRNMRLILPRTIHEPKRFSPLRGELDTLLILLFDNKCKHDKTWCF
;
A
#
# COMPACT_ATOMS: atom_id res chain seq x y z
N MET A 1 -14.27 -45.00 -38.11
CA MET A 1 -15.36 -44.56 -37.21
C MET A 1 -14.71 -44.41 -35.83
N VAL A 2 -14.39 -43.21 -35.32
CA VAL A 2 -15.32 -42.16 -34.81
C VAL A 2 -16.18 -42.80 -33.71
N THR A 3 -16.05 -42.51 -32.40
CA THR A 3 -16.10 -41.27 -31.58
C THR A 3 -15.38 -41.55 -30.23
N GLY A 4 -14.93 -40.65 -29.35
CA GLY A 4 -15.44 -39.37 -28.81
C GLY A 4 -15.46 -39.44 -27.25
N PRO A 5 -15.41 -38.31 -26.51
CA PRO A 5 -14.74 -38.18 -25.21
C PRO A 5 -15.65 -38.21 -23.96
N CYS A 6 -15.06 -38.38 -22.77
CA CYS A 6 -15.74 -38.17 -21.48
C CYS A 6 -15.54 -36.73 -20.99
N ASP A 7 -16.54 -35.89 -21.20
CA ASP A 7 -16.79 -34.67 -20.45
C ASP A 7 -17.43 -35.00 -19.09
N GLY A 8 -17.01 -34.28 -18.04
CA GLY A 8 -17.58 -34.35 -16.70
C GLY A 8 -17.57 -32.96 -16.07
N ASN A 9 -18.60 -32.18 -16.42
CA ASN A 9 -18.92 -30.87 -15.84
C ASN A 9 -19.00 -30.91 -14.30
N SER A 10 -18.16 -30.13 -13.61
CA SER A 10 -18.49 -29.65 -12.26
C SER A 10 -18.99 -28.22 -12.35
N VAL A 11 -20.30 -28.10 -12.55
CA VAL A 11 -21.08 -26.88 -12.34
C VAL A 11 -21.02 -26.55 -10.85
N ILE A 12 -20.26 -25.53 -10.45
CA ILE A 12 -20.42 -24.93 -9.11
C ILE A 12 -21.43 -23.79 -9.24
N ALA A 13 -22.62 -24.05 -8.73
CA ALA A 13 -23.73 -23.13 -8.69
C ALA A 13 -23.35 -21.84 -7.96
N ARG A 14 -23.45 -20.71 -8.67
CA ARG A 14 -23.45 -19.37 -8.07
C ARG A 14 -24.78 -19.18 -7.34
N PHE A 15 -24.77 -19.23 -6.02
CA PHE A 15 -25.91 -18.77 -5.22
C PHE A 15 -25.91 -17.24 -5.20
N PHE A 16 -26.85 -16.65 -5.93
CA PHE A 16 -27.30 -15.27 -5.74
C PHE A 16 -28.21 -15.22 -4.51
N MET A 17 -27.98 -14.26 -3.60
CA MET A 17 -29.03 -13.71 -2.74
C MET A 17 -29.24 -12.24 -3.12
N PRO A 18 -30.50 -11.79 -3.32
CA PRO A 18 -30.78 -10.39 -3.62
C PRO A 18 -30.70 -9.54 -2.33
N PRO A 19 -30.39 -8.23 -2.46
CA PRO A 19 -30.32 -7.33 -1.31
C PRO A 19 -31.72 -7.09 -0.72
N MET A 20 -31.84 -7.26 0.59
CA MET A 20 -33.02 -6.86 1.37
C MET A 20 -32.88 -5.37 1.69
N PHE A 21 -33.65 -4.54 0.99
CA PHE A 21 -33.77 -3.11 1.24
C PHE A 21 -34.57 -2.86 2.52
N LEU A 22 -34.03 -2.03 3.43
CA LEU A 22 -34.81 -1.29 4.42
C LEU A 22 -34.22 0.13 4.54
N GLY A 23 -35.02 1.12 4.17
CA GLY A 23 -34.87 2.50 4.67
C GLY A 23 -34.27 3.53 3.71
N GLU A 24 -35.18 4.30 3.10
CA GLU A 24 -35.15 5.66 2.54
C GLU A 24 -33.84 6.42 2.23
N VAL A 25 -33.90 7.03 1.04
CA VAL A 25 -32.89 7.82 0.34
C VAL A 25 -32.87 9.26 0.87
N GLN A 26 -31.68 9.76 1.22
CA GLN A 26 -31.31 11.16 1.04
C GLN A 26 -29.97 11.24 0.30
N GLU A 27 -29.93 12.09 -0.72
CA GLU A 27 -28.82 12.28 -1.66
C GLU A 27 -27.53 12.72 -0.95
N GLY A 28 -26.45 11.99 -1.21
CA GLY A 28 -25.10 12.27 -0.76
C GLY A 28 -24.17 11.15 -1.23
N LEU A 29 -23.02 11.54 -1.81
CA LEU A 29 -21.93 10.71 -2.34
C LEU A 29 -21.95 9.24 -1.84
N ARG A 30 -22.33 8.29 -2.71
CA ARG A 30 -22.25 6.86 -2.42
C ARG A 30 -20.82 6.38 -2.61
N VAL A 31 -20.14 6.08 -1.51
CA VAL A 31 -18.95 5.21 -1.51
C VAL A 31 -19.46 3.78 -1.53
N GLU A 32 -19.42 3.12 -2.69
CA GLU A 32 -19.74 1.71 -2.81
C GLU A 32 -18.59 0.88 -2.23
N VAL A 33 -18.88 0.17 -1.14
CA VAL A 33 -17.96 -0.73 -0.45
C VAL A 33 -17.90 -2.05 -1.23
N GLN A 34 -16.98 -2.14 -2.19
CA GLN A 34 -16.60 -3.43 -2.77
C GLN A 34 -15.71 -4.18 -1.78
N VAL A 35 -16.28 -5.20 -1.15
CA VAL A 35 -15.58 -6.14 -0.27
C VAL A 35 -14.94 -7.24 -1.13
N ILE A 36 -13.63 -7.17 -1.34
CA ILE A 36 -12.83 -8.34 -1.74
C ILE A 36 -11.62 -8.48 -0.78
N ASN A 37 -11.91 -9.19 0.30
CA ASN A 37 -11.07 -10.00 1.18
C ASN A 37 -9.53 -9.84 1.16
N LEU A 38 -9.03 -9.16 2.20
CA LEU A 38 -7.91 -9.66 3.01
C LEU A 38 -8.26 -9.95 4.48
N LEU A 39 -9.57 -9.97 4.81
CA LEU A 39 -10.07 -10.38 6.13
C LEU A 39 -11.25 -11.38 6.09
N HIS A 40 -11.30 -12.24 5.08
CA HIS A 40 -11.85 -13.59 5.31
C HIS A 40 -10.73 -14.51 5.80
N LEU A 41 -10.27 -14.32 7.04
CA LEU A 41 -10.07 -15.49 7.91
C LEU A 41 -11.45 -15.95 8.41
N ARG A 42 -12.31 -16.29 7.45
CA ARG A 42 -13.37 -17.28 7.62
C ARG A 42 -12.89 -18.51 6.88
N THR A 43 -11.73 -18.99 7.29
CA THR A 43 -11.22 -20.25 6.79
C THR A 43 -11.59 -21.29 7.82
N THR A 44 -12.58 -22.09 7.45
CA THR A 44 -12.63 -23.50 7.81
C THR A 44 -11.21 -24.05 7.86
N SER A 45 -10.97 -24.99 8.78
CA SER A 45 -9.67 -25.59 9.13
C SER A 45 -8.80 -26.16 7.99
N GLU A 46 -9.18 -25.98 6.72
CA GLU A 46 -8.47 -26.44 5.53
C GLU A 46 -7.49 -25.42 4.93
N GLU A 47 -7.77 -24.09 4.90
CA GLU A 47 -6.83 -23.13 4.26
C GLU A 47 -5.64 -22.78 5.17
N THR A 48 -5.83 -22.83 6.50
CA THR A 48 -4.73 -22.70 7.47
C THR A 48 -3.76 -23.88 7.45
N ARG A 49 -4.18 -25.07 6.99
CA ARG A 49 -3.29 -26.23 6.82
C ARG A 49 -2.25 -26.03 5.71
N ASN A 50 -2.58 -25.27 4.67
CA ASN A 50 -1.68 -25.08 3.51
C ASN A 50 -0.64 -23.98 3.72
N LEU A 51 -0.81 -23.11 4.73
CA LEU A 51 0.15 -22.04 5.04
C LEU A 51 1.29 -22.50 5.97
N ASN A 52 1.28 -23.74 6.48
CA ASN A 52 2.27 -24.24 7.46
C ASN A 52 2.52 -23.25 8.62
N ILE A 53 1.49 -22.51 9.01
CA ILE A 53 1.54 -21.63 10.16
C ILE A 53 1.61 -22.56 11.39
N PRO A 54 2.63 -22.42 12.27
CA PRO A 54 2.77 -23.26 13.44
C PRO A 54 1.47 -23.33 14.25
N SER A 55 1.13 -24.52 14.75
CA SER A 55 -0.12 -24.80 15.49
C SER A 55 -0.36 -23.91 16.73
N TYR A 56 0.63 -23.12 17.16
CA TYR A 56 0.50 -22.13 18.22
C TYR A 56 -0.30 -20.86 17.80
N PHE A 57 -0.51 -20.63 16.50
CA PHE A 57 -1.33 -19.50 16.01
C PHE A 57 -2.85 -19.76 16.05
N SER A 58 -3.29 -21.00 16.33
CA SER A 58 -4.69 -21.42 16.14
C SER A 58 -5.62 -21.16 17.33
N ILE A 59 -5.15 -20.59 18.45
CA ILE A 59 -5.98 -20.52 19.68
C ILE A 59 -6.56 -19.12 19.97
N ASP A 60 -6.01 -18.01 19.45
CA ASP A 60 -6.48 -16.66 19.84
C ASP A 60 -7.17 -15.83 18.73
N PHE A 61 -7.32 -16.36 17.52
CA PHE A 61 -7.97 -15.64 16.41
C PHE A 61 -9.50 -15.43 16.60
N ILE A 62 -10.13 -16.07 17.59
CA ILE A 62 -11.60 -16.19 17.66
C ILE A 62 -12.32 -15.01 18.35
N SER A 63 -11.63 -14.07 18.98
CA SER A 63 -12.31 -13.04 19.81
C SER A 63 -12.34 -11.60 19.27
N ALA A 64 -11.61 -11.25 18.22
CA ALA A 64 -11.47 -9.83 17.82
C ALA A 64 -12.28 -9.52 16.55
N ARG A 65 -13.55 -9.11 16.72
CA ARG A 65 -14.30 -8.40 15.67
C ARG A 65 -13.71 -6.98 15.49
N GLN A 66 -12.55 -6.88 14.86
CA GLN A 66 -12.00 -5.58 14.46
C GLN A 66 -12.55 -5.21 13.07
N PRO A 67 -13.26 -4.08 12.93
CA PRO A 67 -13.61 -3.56 11.62
C PRO A 67 -12.32 -3.14 10.91
N VAL A 68 -12.19 -3.57 9.67
CA VAL A 68 -11.10 -3.16 8.80
C VAL A 68 -11.59 -1.92 8.11
N VAL A 69 -10.99 -0.78 8.44
CA VAL A 69 -11.26 0.46 7.71
C VAL A 69 -10.24 0.52 6.58
N TRP A 70 -10.75 0.58 5.35
CA TRP A 70 -9.94 0.79 4.15
C TRP A 70 -9.69 2.28 4.01
N ILE A 71 -8.43 2.69 4.13
CA ILE A 71 -7.95 4.06 3.96
C ILE A 71 -7.28 4.20 2.60
N THR A 72 -7.13 3.13 1.80
CA THR A 72 -6.77 3.26 0.39
C THR A 72 -7.89 3.97 -0.37
N GLY A 73 -7.84 5.30 -0.39
CA GLY A 73 -8.64 6.10 -1.29
C GLY A 73 -8.32 5.68 -2.72
N HIS A 74 -9.35 5.69 -3.54
CA HIS A 74 -9.27 5.53 -4.96
C HIS A 74 -8.10 6.36 -5.53
N GLU A 75 -7.26 5.76 -6.37
CA GLU A 75 -6.13 6.43 -7.06
C GLU A 75 -6.56 7.79 -7.67
N VAL A 76 -7.82 7.83 -8.11
CA VAL A 76 -8.63 8.98 -8.55
C VAL A 76 -8.62 10.14 -7.53
N SER A 77 -9.06 9.92 -6.29
CA SER A 77 -9.13 10.98 -5.24
C SER A 77 -7.74 11.55 -4.95
N LEU A 78 -6.73 10.69 -4.93
CA LEU A 78 -5.35 11.04 -4.62
C LEU A 78 -4.68 11.84 -5.74
N ALA A 79 -4.97 11.53 -7.00
CA ALA A 79 -4.42 12.23 -8.15
C ALA A 79 -5.16 13.55 -8.46
N THR A 80 -6.41 13.72 -7.99
CA THR A 80 -7.21 14.93 -8.24
C THR A 80 -7.31 15.92 -7.09
N ALA A 81 -6.87 15.57 -5.88
CA ALA A 81 -6.85 16.42 -4.68
C ALA A 81 -5.80 17.57 -4.68
N GLY A 82 -5.20 17.89 -5.82
CA GLY A 82 -4.43 19.13 -5.98
C GLY A 82 -3.02 19.17 -5.37
N LEU A 83 -2.49 18.06 -4.86
CA LEU A 83 -1.06 17.91 -4.55
C LEU A 83 -0.43 16.89 -5.50
N THR A 84 0.39 17.42 -6.40
CA THR A 84 1.08 16.72 -7.51
C THR A 84 2.30 15.92 -7.07
N LEU A 85 2.47 15.66 -5.77
CA LEU A 85 3.72 15.14 -5.26
C LEU A 85 3.86 13.64 -5.57
N GLY A 86 4.65 13.34 -6.61
CA GLY A 86 4.95 11.97 -6.99
C GLY A 86 3.75 11.18 -7.50
N MET A 87 2.76 11.85 -8.11
CA MET A 87 1.66 11.21 -8.84
C MET A 87 1.68 11.69 -10.30
N PRO A 88 1.56 10.80 -11.29
CA PRO A 88 1.34 11.21 -12.67
C PRO A 88 0.02 12.01 -12.78
N LYS A 89 -0.04 12.97 -13.71
CA LYS A 89 -1.24 13.79 -13.92
C LYS A 89 -2.43 12.89 -14.28
N ALA A 90 -3.54 13.03 -13.57
CA ALA A 90 -4.76 12.28 -13.86
C ALA A 90 -5.99 13.17 -13.93
N PHE A 91 -7.03 12.66 -14.60
CA PHE A 91 -8.30 13.32 -14.82
C PHE A 91 -9.44 12.30 -14.62
N ASP A 92 -10.33 12.62 -13.70
CA ASP A 92 -11.50 11.81 -13.39
C ASP A 92 -12.54 11.97 -14.49
N LEU A 93 -13.00 10.87 -15.07
CA LEU A 93 -14.05 10.90 -16.09
C LEU A 93 -15.42 10.60 -15.49
N PRO A 94 -16.49 11.17 -16.06
CA PRO A 94 -16.52 12.20 -17.10
C PRO A 94 -16.28 13.62 -16.58
N ALA A 95 -16.19 13.81 -15.25
CA ALA A 95 -16.23 15.12 -14.59
C ALA A 95 -15.16 16.12 -15.08
N LYS A 96 -13.94 15.66 -15.38
CA LYS A 96 -12.81 16.47 -15.83
C LYS A 96 -12.47 16.30 -17.31
N LYS A 97 -13.43 15.82 -18.11
CA LYS A 97 -13.24 15.58 -19.56
C LYS A 97 -12.72 16.82 -20.30
N ASP A 98 -13.31 17.98 -20.08
CA ASP A 98 -12.93 19.20 -20.83
C ASP A 98 -11.53 19.70 -20.42
N GLU A 99 -11.16 19.56 -19.13
CA GLU A 99 -9.80 19.83 -18.64
C GLU A 99 -8.78 18.91 -19.32
N PHE A 100 -9.10 17.61 -19.41
CA PHE A 100 -8.29 16.61 -20.09
C PHE A 100 -8.08 16.94 -21.58
N LEU A 101 -9.16 17.28 -22.30
CA LEU A 101 -9.08 17.64 -23.72
C LEU A 101 -8.25 18.91 -23.95
N ASN A 102 -8.40 19.93 -23.10
CA ASN A 102 -7.57 21.13 -23.19
C ASN A 102 -6.09 20.84 -22.89
N TYR A 103 -5.82 19.99 -21.90
CA TYR A 103 -4.45 19.61 -21.55
C TYR A 103 -3.77 18.82 -22.67
N THR A 104 -4.46 17.84 -23.25
CA THR A 104 -3.93 17.02 -24.35
C THR A 104 -3.62 17.84 -25.60
N ASN A 105 -4.43 18.87 -25.91
CA ASN A 105 -4.15 19.79 -27.02
C ASN A 105 -2.82 20.55 -26.87
N THR A 106 -2.41 20.83 -25.62
CA THR A 106 -1.14 21.51 -25.33
C THR A 106 0.05 20.54 -25.19
N HIS A 107 -0.23 19.23 -25.07
CA HIS A 107 0.77 18.19 -24.84
C HIS A 107 0.52 16.95 -25.74
N PRO A 108 0.62 17.08 -27.07
CA PRO A 108 0.23 16.02 -28.02
C PRO A 108 1.12 14.77 -27.95
N ASP A 109 2.36 14.89 -27.49
CA ASP A 109 3.32 13.78 -27.43
C ASP A 109 3.14 12.88 -26.18
N ARG A 110 2.19 13.22 -25.30
CA ARG A 110 1.94 12.45 -24.07
C ARG A 110 1.07 11.23 -24.36
N LEU A 111 1.47 10.11 -23.76
CA LEU A 111 0.70 8.88 -23.76
C LEU A 111 -0.20 8.83 -22.53
N TRP A 112 -1.35 8.16 -22.67
CA TRP A 112 -2.39 8.14 -21.66
C TRP A 112 -2.86 6.72 -21.43
N VAL A 113 -3.03 6.36 -20.15
CA VAL A 113 -3.59 5.08 -19.74
C VAL A 113 -4.99 5.33 -19.19
N LYS A 114 -5.96 4.57 -19.69
CA LYS A 114 -7.27 4.46 -19.05
C LYS A 114 -7.22 3.36 -18.01
N LYS A 115 -7.58 3.70 -16.77
CA LYS A 115 -7.73 2.75 -15.68
C LYS A 115 -9.19 2.75 -15.25
N ASN A 116 -9.72 1.56 -14.99
CA ASN A 116 -10.97 1.48 -14.25
C ASN A 116 -10.69 1.57 -12.75
N ASN A 117 -11.75 1.80 -12.00
CA ASN A 117 -11.70 1.91 -10.54
C ASN A 117 -11.22 0.64 -9.82
N GLU A 118 -11.24 -0.52 -10.50
CA GLU A 118 -10.76 -1.81 -9.99
C GLU A 118 -9.32 -2.15 -10.42
N HIS A 119 -8.58 -1.22 -11.01
CA HIS A 119 -7.23 -1.42 -11.56
C HIS A 119 -7.13 -2.51 -12.65
N ARG A 120 -8.25 -2.86 -13.30
CA ARG A 120 -8.31 -3.80 -14.42
C ARG A 120 -8.31 -3.06 -15.76
N GLY A 121 -7.86 -3.76 -16.80
CA GLY A 121 -7.94 -3.26 -18.17
C GLY A 121 -6.98 -2.11 -18.48
N ILE A 122 -5.90 -1.95 -17.70
CA ILE A 122 -4.86 -0.94 -17.88
C ILE A 122 -4.28 -1.03 -19.29
N ARG A 123 -4.62 -0.07 -20.14
CA ARG A 123 -4.13 0.00 -21.51
C ARG A 123 -3.81 1.42 -21.90
N ILE A 124 -2.73 1.58 -22.66
CA ILE A 124 -2.46 2.84 -23.34
C ILE A 124 -3.49 2.97 -24.46
N GLN A 125 -4.20 4.09 -24.49
CA GLN A 125 -5.27 4.31 -25.46
C GLN A 125 -5.04 5.62 -26.20
N ASN A 126 -5.35 5.62 -27.49
CA ASN A 126 -5.35 6.84 -28.27
C ASN A 126 -6.49 7.75 -27.79
N ILE A 127 -6.23 9.05 -27.66
CA ILE A 127 -7.22 10.05 -27.24
C ILE A 127 -8.49 10.00 -28.11
N LYS A 128 -8.34 9.69 -29.41
CA LYS A 128 -9.47 9.59 -30.36
C LYS A 128 -10.37 8.37 -30.13
N GLU A 129 -9.84 7.32 -29.49
CA GLU A 129 -10.52 6.05 -29.24
C GLU A 129 -11.06 5.95 -27.81
N LEU A 130 -10.70 6.91 -26.94
CA LEU A 130 -11.12 6.95 -25.55
C LEU A 130 -12.63 7.23 -25.44
N ASN A 131 -13.35 6.33 -24.78
CA ASN A 131 -14.70 6.64 -24.30
C ASN A 131 -14.60 7.54 -23.07
N LEU A 132 -14.76 8.85 -23.28
CA LEU A 132 -14.68 9.90 -22.26
C LEU A 132 -15.96 10.07 -21.41
N LEU A 133 -17.01 9.29 -21.69
CA LEU A 133 -18.28 9.33 -20.96
C LEU A 133 -18.40 8.19 -19.94
N ASP A 134 -17.33 7.42 -19.75
CA ASP A 134 -17.30 6.30 -18.83
C ASP A 134 -17.17 6.80 -17.39
N ASN A 135 -18.19 6.51 -16.57
CA ASN A 135 -18.32 7.00 -15.20
C ASN A 135 -17.42 6.27 -14.19
N ASP A 136 -16.88 5.10 -14.54
CA ASP A 136 -16.11 4.25 -13.62
C ASP A 136 -14.63 4.16 -14.00
N SER A 137 -14.11 5.25 -14.58
CA SER A 137 -12.75 5.30 -15.08
C SER A 137 -12.10 6.66 -14.89
N PHE A 138 -10.78 6.64 -14.87
CA PHE A 138 -9.96 7.84 -14.94
C PHE A 138 -8.87 7.65 -15.97
N ILE A 139 -8.37 8.77 -16.48
CA ILE A 139 -7.24 8.81 -17.39
C ILE A 139 -6.04 9.33 -16.63
N GLN A 140 -4.92 8.63 -16.75
CA GLN A 140 -3.65 9.01 -16.14
C GLN A 140 -2.56 9.13 -17.21
N GLU A 141 -1.69 10.13 -17.05
CA GLU A 141 -0.50 10.29 -17.88
C GLU A 141 0.42 9.08 -17.72
N TYR A 142 0.83 8.51 -18.84
CA TYR A 142 1.74 7.39 -18.87
C TYR A 142 3.20 7.85 -18.77
N ILE A 143 3.99 7.19 -17.92
CA ILE A 143 5.44 7.41 -17.83
C ILE A 143 6.10 6.77 -19.05
N SER A 144 6.28 7.56 -20.12
CA SER A 144 6.77 7.11 -21.43
C SER A 144 8.25 6.71 -21.45
N HIS A 145 9.05 7.29 -20.57
CA HIS A 145 10.48 7.02 -20.44
C HIS A 145 10.80 6.48 -19.04
N PRO A 146 10.39 5.24 -18.72
CA PRO A 146 10.68 4.63 -17.42
C PRO A 146 12.18 4.36 -17.25
N PHE A 147 12.65 4.26 -16.01
CA PHE A 147 13.94 3.62 -15.73
C PHE A 147 13.80 2.12 -16.04
N LEU A 148 14.80 1.55 -16.72
CA LEU A 148 14.76 0.16 -17.18
C LEU A 148 15.93 -0.63 -16.60
N PHE A 149 15.67 -1.88 -16.19
CA PHE A 149 16.71 -2.86 -15.87
C PHE A 149 16.81 -3.82 -17.04
N ASP A 150 17.91 -3.78 -17.80
CA ASP A 150 18.12 -4.66 -18.96
C ASP A 150 16.90 -4.65 -19.90
N ASN A 151 16.48 -3.44 -20.28
CA ASN A 151 15.30 -3.18 -21.11
C ASN A 151 13.95 -3.63 -20.53
N ARG A 152 13.86 -3.98 -19.23
CA ARG A 152 12.59 -4.31 -18.56
C ARG A 152 12.10 -3.16 -17.69
N LYS A 153 10.83 -2.77 -17.89
CA LYS A 153 10.11 -1.90 -16.97
C LYS A 153 9.79 -2.67 -15.68
N PHE A 154 9.65 -1.99 -14.56
CA PHE A 154 9.41 -2.60 -13.27
C PHE A 154 8.61 -1.68 -12.34
N ASP A 155 8.14 -2.23 -11.24
CA ASP A 155 7.63 -1.49 -10.09
C ASP A 155 8.31 -1.92 -8.78
N ILE A 156 8.17 -1.05 -7.77
CA ILE A 156 8.68 -1.23 -6.42
C ILE A 156 7.49 -1.23 -5.47
N GLY A 157 7.18 -2.39 -4.87
CA GLY A 157 6.12 -2.55 -3.89
C GLY A 157 6.62 -2.37 -2.46
N ILE A 158 6.10 -1.36 -1.76
CA ILE A 158 6.44 -1.03 -0.37
C ILE A 158 5.27 -1.36 0.54
N TYR A 159 5.52 -2.20 1.54
CA TYR A 159 4.50 -2.54 2.54
C TYR A 159 4.40 -1.46 3.60
N THR A 160 3.19 -0.96 3.81
CA THR A 160 2.85 0.12 4.73
C THR A 160 1.76 -0.34 5.68
N VAL A 161 1.88 -0.04 6.98
CA VAL A 161 0.87 -0.36 8.00
C VAL A 161 0.37 0.92 8.64
N ILE A 162 -0.94 1.09 8.67
CA ILE A 162 -1.63 2.15 9.44
C ILE A 162 -2.21 1.50 10.68
N THR A 163 -1.86 1.98 11.87
CA THR A 163 -2.37 1.47 13.15
C THR A 163 -3.37 2.41 13.82
N SER A 164 -3.36 3.68 13.40
CA SER A 164 -4.26 4.71 13.91
C SER A 164 -4.36 5.86 12.92
N VAL A 165 -5.51 6.53 12.89
CA VAL A 165 -5.79 7.73 12.08
C VAL A 165 -6.02 8.98 12.92
N LEU A 166 -6.32 8.78 14.21
CA LEU A 166 -6.58 9.84 15.19
C LEU A 166 -5.97 9.42 16.53
N PRO A 167 -4.66 9.60 16.74
CA PRO A 167 -3.70 10.31 15.88
C PRO A 167 -3.19 9.45 14.71
N LEU A 168 -2.72 10.06 13.61
CA LEU A 168 -2.26 9.30 12.44
C LEU A 168 -0.89 8.66 12.69
N LEU A 169 -0.85 7.33 12.71
CA LEU A 169 0.34 6.50 12.86
C LEU A 169 0.52 5.63 11.62
N VAL A 170 1.63 5.83 10.91
CA VAL A 170 1.93 5.10 9.67
C VAL A 170 3.34 4.56 9.73
N TYR A 171 3.48 3.29 9.38
CA TYR A 171 4.73 2.55 9.36
C TYR A 171 5.01 1.99 7.98
N ILE A 172 6.28 1.81 7.64
CA ILE A 172 6.72 1.05 6.47
C ILE A 172 7.59 -0.12 6.90
N TYR A 173 7.53 -1.22 6.18
CA TYR A 173 8.50 -2.30 6.30
C TYR A 173 9.79 -1.88 5.57
N GLU A 174 10.91 -1.69 6.29
CA GLU A 174 12.13 -1.10 5.73
C GLU A 174 13.21 -2.13 5.32
N GLU A 175 13.08 -3.38 5.75
CA GLU A 175 14.13 -4.40 5.53
C GLU A 175 14.19 -4.91 4.08
N ASP A 176 13.05 -4.92 3.40
CA ASP A 176 12.99 -5.38 2.02
C ASP A 176 11.77 -4.85 1.27
N VAL A 177 11.77 -5.00 -0.05
CA VAL A 177 10.71 -4.53 -0.97
C VAL A 177 10.35 -5.61 -1.96
N LEU A 178 9.17 -5.53 -2.57
CA LEU A 178 8.85 -6.38 -3.72
C LEU A 178 9.31 -5.69 -5.02
N LEU A 179 10.06 -6.40 -5.86
CA LEU A 179 10.45 -5.91 -7.19
C LEU A 179 9.87 -6.83 -8.25
N ARG A 180 9.08 -6.27 -9.16
CA ARG A 180 8.40 -7.01 -10.22
C ARG A 180 8.72 -6.37 -11.56
N PHE A 181 9.21 -7.16 -12.50
CA PHE A 181 9.59 -6.70 -13.83
C PHE A 181 8.55 -7.13 -14.86
N CYS A 182 8.28 -6.29 -15.85
CA CYS A 182 7.50 -6.66 -17.03
C CYS A 182 8.07 -7.92 -17.68
N SER A 183 7.18 -8.78 -18.20
CA SER A 183 7.57 -10.08 -18.74
C SER A 183 8.31 -9.95 -20.07
N LYS A 184 8.17 -8.81 -20.76
CA LYS A 184 8.81 -8.51 -22.03
C LYS A 184 9.64 -7.23 -21.98
N ASP A 185 10.56 -7.15 -22.94
CA ASP A 185 11.37 -5.97 -23.20
C ASP A 185 10.52 -4.76 -23.60
N TYR A 186 10.80 -3.63 -22.97
CA TYR A 186 10.15 -2.35 -23.20
C TYR A 186 10.40 -1.90 -24.63
N GLU A 187 11.67 -1.82 -25.04
CA GLU A 187 12.06 -1.44 -26.40
C GLU A 187 12.24 -2.65 -27.34
N PRO A 188 11.85 -2.54 -28.62
CA PRO A 188 11.11 -1.43 -29.22
C PRO A 188 9.69 -1.35 -28.64
N PHE A 189 9.27 -0.13 -28.30
CA PHE A 189 7.99 0.13 -27.65
C PHE A 189 6.79 -0.19 -28.56
N ASP A 190 5.84 -0.97 -28.03
CA ASP A 190 4.55 -1.28 -28.68
C ASP A 190 3.42 -1.12 -27.66
N ALA A 191 2.57 -0.11 -27.87
CA ALA A 191 1.43 0.18 -27.00
C ALA A 191 0.34 -0.91 -27.02
N ASN A 192 0.35 -1.82 -28.00
CA ASN A 192 -0.58 -2.94 -28.07
C ASN A 192 -0.14 -4.13 -27.20
N ASP A 193 1.16 -4.20 -26.85
CA ASP A 193 1.71 -5.27 -26.04
C ASP A 193 1.83 -4.83 -24.57
N VAL A 194 0.74 -5.07 -23.84
CA VAL A 194 0.56 -4.69 -22.43
C VAL A 194 1.69 -5.23 -21.54
N ASP A 195 2.20 -6.43 -21.85
CA ASP A 195 3.25 -7.11 -21.10
C ASP A 195 4.60 -6.38 -21.11
N LYS A 196 4.77 -5.39 -22.01
CA LYS A 196 5.95 -4.53 -22.06
C LYS A 196 5.92 -3.41 -21.03
N TYR A 197 4.72 -2.95 -20.65
CA TYR A 197 4.56 -1.70 -19.89
C TYR A 197 3.66 -1.77 -18.66
N VAL A 198 2.94 -2.87 -18.46
CA VAL A 198 2.18 -3.17 -17.24
C VAL A 198 2.80 -4.39 -16.58
N VAL A 199 3.00 -4.31 -15.26
CA VAL A 199 3.42 -5.45 -14.46
C VAL A 199 2.18 -6.30 -14.16
N GLY A 200 2.04 -7.42 -14.86
CA GLY A 200 0.97 -8.39 -14.64
C GLY A 200 1.34 -9.47 -13.62
N ASP A 201 0.43 -10.43 -13.39
CA ASP A 201 0.64 -11.54 -12.44
C ASP A 201 1.84 -12.42 -12.81
N ASN A 202 2.07 -12.64 -14.11
CA ASN A 202 3.21 -13.40 -14.65
C ASN A 202 4.44 -12.49 -14.88
N TYR A 203 4.77 -11.63 -13.92
CA TYR A 203 5.93 -10.74 -14.01
C TYR A 203 7.24 -11.55 -14.01
N THR A 204 8.31 -10.98 -14.57
CA THR A 204 9.66 -11.54 -14.42
C THR A 204 10.16 -11.22 -13.00
N PRO A 205 10.48 -12.22 -12.17
CA PRO A 205 10.95 -11.97 -10.82
C PRO A 205 12.42 -11.53 -10.81
N LEU A 206 12.83 -10.82 -9.76
CA LEU A 206 14.16 -10.25 -9.61
C LEU A 206 15.31 -11.24 -9.85
N TRP A 207 15.19 -12.47 -9.36
CA TRP A 207 16.25 -13.49 -9.51
C TRP A 207 16.43 -14.02 -10.94
N GLN A 208 15.49 -13.73 -11.84
CA GLN A 208 15.62 -14.06 -13.26
C GLN A 208 16.26 -12.93 -14.06
N MET A 209 16.33 -11.71 -13.53
CA MET A 209 16.92 -10.56 -14.19
C MET A 209 18.45 -10.70 -14.31
N PRO A 210 19.02 -10.80 -15.53
CA PRO A 210 20.45 -11.00 -15.74
C PRO A 210 21.37 -10.05 -14.96
N PRO A 211 21.18 -8.71 -14.95
CA PRO A 211 22.09 -7.80 -14.26
C PRO A 211 22.04 -7.93 -12.72
N LEU A 212 20.98 -8.53 -12.18
CA LEU A 212 20.74 -8.63 -10.74
C LEU A 212 21.18 -9.96 -10.12
N LYS A 213 21.46 -10.97 -10.95
CA LYS A 213 21.87 -12.31 -10.49
C LYS A 213 23.11 -12.26 -9.60
N LYS A 214 24.10 -11.44 -9.92
CA LYS A 214 25.33 -11.31 -9.11
C LYS A 214 25.09 -10.83 -7.69
N TYR A 215 24.04 -10.03 -7.47
CA TYR A 215 23.69 -9.50 -6.15
C TYR A 215 22.77 -10.45 -5.40
N TYR A 216 21.71 -10.90 -6.06
CA TYR A 216 20.70 -11.72 -5.39
C TYR A 216 21.12 -13.18 -5.26
N VAL A 217 21.56 -13.81 -6.36
CA VAL A 217 21.86 -15.25 -6.39
C VAL A 217 23.24 -15.53 -5.79
N GLU A 218 24.26 -14.76 -6.19
CA GLU A 218 25.63 -15.03 -5.78
C GLU A 218 25.96 -14.44 -4.40
N GLN A 219 25.49 -13.22 -4.10
CA GLN A 219 25.75 -12.55 -2.83
C GLN A 219 24.60 -12.68 -1.80
N GLN A 220 23.51 -13.37 -2.15
CA GLN A 220 22.37 -13.64 -1.26
C GLN A 220 21.77 -12.37 -0.63
N MET A 221 21.79 -11.26 -1.37
CA MET A 221 21.20 -10.00 -0.93
C MET A 221 19.67 -10.06 -0.94
N THR A 222 19.02 -9.24 -0.11
CA THR A 222 17.58 -8.98 -0.21
C THR A 222 17.23 -8.26 -1.52
N PHE A 223 15.96 -8.12 -1.86
CA PHE A 223 15.56 -7.44 -3.11
C PHE A 223 15.94 -5.96 -3.06
N GLN A 224 15.71 -5.29 -1.93
CA GLN A 224 16.09 -3.89 -1.71
C GLN A 224 17.61 -3.70 -1.78
N HIS A 225 18.39 -4.57 -1.14
CA HIS A 225 19.86 -4.48 -1.22
C HIS A 225 20.37 -4.74 -2.62
N THR A 226 19.79 -5.70 -3.35
CA THR A 226 20.12 -5.97 -4.75
C THR A 226 19.87 -4.73 -5.64
N PHE A 227 18.71 -4.10 -5.48
CA PHE A 227 18.36 -2.87 -6.19
C PHE A 227 19.31 -1.72 -5.87
N ASN A 228 19.61 -1.52 -4.59
CA ASN A 228 20.52 -0.49 -4.13
C ASN A 228 21.93 -0.69 -4.66
N ALA A 229 22.46 -1.91 -4.59
CA ALA A 229 23.80 -2.23 -5.06
C ALA A 229 23.95 -1.97 -6.56
N TYR A 230 22.95 -2.37 -7.36
CA TYR A 230 22.94 -2.10 -8.79
C TYR A 230 22.89 -0.60 -9.11
N LEU A 231 22.05 0.18 -8.43
CA LEU A 231 21.97 1.62 -8.65
C LEU A 231 23.25 2.37 -8.22
N VAL A 232 23.88 1.94 -7.14
CA VAL A 232 25.19 2.49 -6.70
C VAL A 232 26.27 2.21 -7.75
N GLU A 233 26.29 1.01 -8.35
CA GLU A 233 27.20 0.70 -9.45
C GLU A 233 26.99 1.60 -10.67
N LEU A 234 25.74 2.01 -10.93
CA LEU A 234 25.41 3.00 -11.96
C LEU A 234 25.69 4.46 -11.53
N GLY A 235 26.26 4.69 -10.36
CA GLY A 235 26.58 6.02 -9.83
C GLY A 235 25.35 6.85 -9.45
N LYS A 236 24.24 6.20 -9.07
CA LYS A 236 22.98 6.88 -8.72
C LYS A 236 22.87 7.13 -7.22
N ASP A 237 22.27 8.26 -6.86
CA ASP A 237 21.99 8.61 -5.47
C ASP A 237 20.67 7.97 -5.00
N LEU A 238 20.80 6.99 -4.11
CA LEU A 238 19.66 6.26 -3.53
C LEU A 238 18.76 7.14 -2.66
N SER A 239 19.31 8.21 -2.08
CA SER A 239 18.57 9.08 -1.17
C SER A 239 17.42 9.79 -1.88
N LEU A 240 17.58 10.10 -3.16
CA LEU A 240 16.56 10.71 -4.01
C LEU A 240 15.33 9.81 -4.17
N ILE A 241 15.53 8.49 -4.21
CA ILE A 241 14.44 7.51 -4.39
C ILE A 241 13.77 7.24 -3.04
N TRP A 242 14.53 6.80 -2.05
CA TRP A 242 13.94 6.32 -0.79
C TRP A 242 13.32 7.45 0.04
N ASN A 243 13.94 8.63 0.10
CA ASN A 243 13.34 9.77 0.80
C ASN A 243 12.05 10.22 0.12
N ARG A 244 12.02 10.17 -1.22
CA ARG A 244 10.84 10.53 -2.00
C ARG A 244 9.70 9.54 -1.84
N ILE A 245 9.98 8.23 -1.83
CA ILE A 245 9.00 7.18 -1.51
C ILE A 245 8.37 7.45 -0.14
N LYS A 246 9.19 7.59 0.91
CA LYS A 246 8.71 7.87 2.27
C LYS A 246 7.88 9.15 2.33
N GLU A 247 8.30 10.18 1.58
CA GLU A 247 7.59 11.44 1.50
C GLU A 247 6.21 11.30 0.86
N ILE A 248 6.12 10.60 -0.27
CA ILE A 248 4.86 10.34 -0.97
C ILE A 248 3.93 9.55 -0.05
N ILE A 249 4.36 8.42 0.52
CA ILE A 249 3.53 7.61 1.44
C ILE A 249 2.98 8.47 2.58
N ALA A 250 3.82 9.31 3.20
CA ALA A 250 3.38 10.19 4.27
C ALA A 250 2.35 11.23 3.82
N VAL A 251 2.55 11.88 2.67
CA VAL A 251 1.58 12.88 2.14
C VAL A 251 0.25 12.21 1.83
N GLN A 252 0.27 11.06 1.17
CA GLN A 252 -0.93 10.33 0.76
C GLN A 252 -1.76 9.90 1.97
N ASN A 253 -1.14 9.25 2.96
CA ASN A 253 -1.86 8.80 4.15
C ASN A 253 -2.41 9.97 4.99
N LYS A 254 -1.72 11.11 5.03
CA LYS A 254 -2.21 12.33 5.69
C LYS A 254 -3.47 12.89 5.03
N MET A 255 -3.55 12.85 3.70
CA MET A 255 -4.75 13.26 2.97
C MET A 255 -5.93 12.36 3.29
N LEU A 256 -5.71 11.05 3.17
CA LEU A 256 -6.75 10.05 3.39
C LEU A 256 -7.31 10.12 4.81
N ALA A 257 -6.45 10.29 5.81
CA ALA A 257 -6.87 10.51 7.19
C ALA A 257 -7.65 11.82 7.40
N THR A 258 -7.43 12.84 6.56
CA THR A 258 -8.16 14.12 6.61
C THR A 258 -9.55 14.01 6.00
N GLU A 259 -9.71 13.21 4.94
CA GLU A 259 -10.96 12.99 4.21
C GLU A 259 -11.87 11.97 4.90
N ALA A 260 -11.29 10.99 5.60
CA ALA A 260 -12.06 9.92 6.20
C ALA A 260 -12.83 10.39 7.46
N ASN A 261 -14.16 10.33 7.36
CA ASN A 261 -15.07 10.51 8.49
C ASN A 261 -15.16 9.21 9.29
N PHE A 262 -14.23 8.99 10.21
CA PHE A 262 -14.24 7.80 11.08
C PHE A 262 -15.34 7.93 12.15
N ALA A 263 -16.53 7.40 11.85
CA ALA A 263 -17.63 7.29 12.81
C ALA A 263 -17.36 6.19 13.86
N ASP A 264 -16.62 5.14 13.47
CA ASP A 264 -16.29 4.02 14.34
C ASP A 264 -14.95 4.23 15.04
N LYS A 265 -14.91 3.97 16.34
CA LYS A 265 -13.74 4.18 17.22
C LYS A 265 -13.07 2.87 17.61
N ARG A 266 -13.48 1.75 17.02
CA ARG A 266 -12.87 0.45 17.28
C ARG A 266 -11.41 0.45 16.81
N PRO A 267 -10.50 -0.25 17.53
CA PRO A 267 -9.15 -0.47 17.04
C PRO A 267 -9.20 -1.13 15.67
N PHE A 268 -8.37 -0.65 14.76
CA PHE A 268 -8.16 -1.24 13.45
C PHE A 268 -6.69 -1.10 13.09
N PHE A 269 -6.25 -1.92 12.15
CA PHE A 269 -5.03 -1.66 11.42
C PHE A 269 -5.26 -2.01 9.95
N GLU A 270 -4.49 -1.41 9.07
CA GLU A 270 -4.53 -1.67 7.64
C GLU A 270 -3.13 -1.93 7.13
N LEU A 271 -2.94 -3.06 6.45
CA LEU A 271 -1.72 -3.39 5.72
C LEU A 271 -1.97 -3.17 4.24
N SER A 272 -1.20 -2.27 3.64
CA SER A 272 -1.30 -1.92 2.21
C SER A 272 0.07 -2.03 1.54
N ARG A 273 0.08 -2.27 0.22
CA ARG A 273 1.26 -2.16 -0.63
C ARG A 273 1.13 -0.94 -1.52
N PHE A 274 2.13 -0.08 -1.48
CA PHE A 274 2.27 1.09 -2.34
C PHE A 274 3.25 0.73 -3.45
N ASP A 275 2.79 0.79 -4.71
CA ASP A 275 3.59 0.45 -5.87
C ASP A 275 4.10 1.70 -6.55
N PHE A 276 5.42 1.78 -6.71
CA PHE A 276 6.11 2.92 -7.30
C PHE A 276 6.77 2.57 -8.63
N ALA A 277 6.75 3.51 -9.55
CA ALA A 277 7.53 3.49 -10.78
C ALA A 277 8.58 4.61 -10.76
N LEU A 278 9.68 4.40 -11.48
CA LEU A 278 10.72 5.39 -11.70
C LEU A 278 10.77 5.80 -13.17
N ASP A 279 10.96 7.09 -13.44
CA ASP A 279 11.34 7.54 -14.78
C ASP A 279 12.86 7.44 -15.00
N LYS A 280 13.30 7.67 -16.24
CA LYS A 280 14.72 7.64 -16.65
C LYS A 280 15.63 8.56 -15.83
N ASP A 281 15.06 9.61 -15.24
CA ASP A 281 15.76 10.63 -14.45
C ASP A 281 15.66 10.32 -12.94
N LEU A 282 15.12 9.16 -12.58
CA LEU A 282 14.88 8.65 -11.22
C LEU A 282 13.86 9.44 -10.41
N ASN A 283 12.95 10.16 -11.06
CA ASN A 283 11.78 10.70 -10.39
C ASN A 283 10.84 9.55 -10.00
N VAL A 284 10.34 9.61 -8.75
CA VAL A 284 9.47 8.59 -8.18
C VAL A 284 8.00 8.95 -8.38
N TYR A 285 7.24 7.99 -8.88
CA TYR A 285 5.80 8.10 -9.09
C TYR A 285 5.08 6.95 -8.39
N LEU A 286 4.11 7.27 -7.54
CA LEU A 286 3.16 6.32 -6.99
C LEU A 286 2.15 5.94 -8.07
N MET A 287 1.98 4.64 -8.26
CA MET A 287 1.13 4.05 -9.28
C MET A 287 -0.16 3.50 -8.70
N GLU A 288 -0.10 2.88 -7.52
CA GLU A 288 -1.25 2.33 -6.82
C GLU A 288 -0.96 2.11 -5.34
N ALA A 289 -2.00 2.13 -4.52
CA ALA A 289 -1.95 1.72 -3.12
C ALA A 289 -3.14 0.77 -2.87
N MET A 290 -2.86 -0.50 -2.58
CA MET A 290 -3.89 -1.53 -2.46
C MET A 290 -3.57 -2.56 -1.39
N SER A 291 -4.56 -3.35 -1.02
CA SER A 291 -4.33 -4.54 -0.20
C SER A 291 -3.37 -5.52 -0.91
N PRO A 292 -2.32 -5.99 -0.23
CA PRO A 292 -1.32 -6.82 -0.87
C PRO A 292 -1.79 -8.25 -1.11
N ASN A 293 -1.55 -8.78 -2.30
CA ASN A 293 -1.56 -10.23 -2.49
C ASN A 293 -0.29 -10.84 -1.87
N LEU A 294 -0.45 -11.55 -0.75
CA LEU A 294 0.63 -12.22 -0.01
C LEU A 294 0.71 -13.73 -0.29
N SER A 295 0.10 -14.20 -1.40
CA SER A 295 0.23 -15.59 -1.83
C SER A 295 1.57 -15.83 -2.52
N SER A 296 2.36 -16.76 -1.99
CA SER A 296 3.61 -17.23 -2.59
C SER A 296 3.43 -18.42 -3.53
N GLY A 297 2.18 -18.83 -3.80
CA GLY A 297 1.91 -20.01 -4.64
C GLY A 297 2.45 -19.89 -6.06
N HIS A 298 2.40 -18.68 -6.64
CA HIS A 298 2.95 -18.42 -7.98
C HIS A 298 4.48 -18.22 -7.96
N PHE A 299 4.99 -17.53 -6.94
CA PHE A 299 6.42 -17.25 -6.75
C PHE A 299 6.87 -17.63 -5.33
N ILE A 300 7.33 -18.88 -5.17
CA ILE A 300 7.64 -19.44 -3.85
C ILE A 300 8.75 -18.67 -3.10
N LEU A 301 9.69 -18.07 -3.83
CA LEU A 301 10.79 -17.31 -3.22
C LEU A 301 10.32 -16.02 -2.54
N ASN A 302 9.14 -15.49 -2.87
CA ASN A 302 8.58 -14.34 -2.16
C ASN A 302 8.03 -14.72 -0.77
N LYS A 303 7.91 -16.02 -0.46
CA LYS A 303 7.36 -16.50 0.81
C LYS A 303 8.04 -15.86 2.02
N LEU A 304 9.37 -15.77 2.01
CA LEU A 304 10.12 -15.20 3.13
C LEU A 304 9.77 -13.72 3.36
N LEU A 305 9.73 -12.93 2.29
CA LEU A 305 9.32 -11.52 2.36
C LEU A 305 7.92 -11.40 2.96
N TYR A 306 6.96 -12.17 2.46
CA TYR A 306 5.57 -12.11 2.91
C TYR A 306 5.42 -12.54 4.38
N GLU A 307 6.09 -13.62 4.80
CA GLU A 307 6.10 -14.06 6.19
C GLU A 307 6.67 -12.99 7.12
N GLN A 308 7.78 -12.34 6.73
CA GLN A 308 8.37 -11.27 7.51
C GLN A 308 7.42 -10.07 7.62
N VAL A 309 6.81 -9.63 6.52
CA VAL A 309 5.84 -8.53 6.53
C VAL A 309 4.68 -8.83 7.49
N ILE A 310 4.12 -10.05 7.41
CA ILE A 310 3.00 -10.47 8.27
C ILE A 310 3.41 -10.51 9.74
N ILE A 311 4.54 -11.15 10.08
CA ILE A 311 5.01 -11.28 11.46
C ILE A 311 5.30 -9.90 12.08
N ASN A 312 5.96 -9.02 11.32
CA ASN A 312 6.27 -7.67 11.79
C ASN A 312 5.00 -6.82 11.94
N ALA A 313 4.03 -6.93 11.03
CA ALA A 313 2.75 -6.25 11.15
C ALA A 313 1.94 -6.73 12.37
N LEU A 314 1.87 -8.05 12.59
CA LEU A 314 1.17 -8.63 13.75
C LEU A 314 1.88 -8.32 15.08
N SER A 315 3.21 -8.19 15.06
CA SER A 315 4.00 -7.78 16.24
C SER A 315 3.75 -6.32 16.59
N LEU A 316 3.76 -5.44 15.58
CA LEU A 316 3.48 -4.02 15.71
C LEU A 316 2.14 -3.79 16.40
N VAL A 317 1.07 -4.45 15.95
CA VAL A 317 -0.29 -4.28 16.51
C VAL A 317 -0.53 -5.08 17.81
N GLY A 318 0.52 -5.70 18.37
CA GLY A 318 0.47 -6.38 19.66
C GLY A 318 -0.15 -7.78 19.67
N ILE A 319 -0.63 -8.29 18.53
CA ILE A 319 -1.21 -9.65 18.42
C ILE A 319 -0.12 -10.73 18.60
N ALA A 320 1.08 -10.49 18.06
CA ALA A 320 2.22 -11.39 18.18
C ALA A 320 3.15 -11.05 19.37
N SER A 321 2.71 -10.21 20.32
CA SER A 321 3.52 -9.79 21.48
C SER A 321 3.97 -10.99 22.36
N HIS A 322 3.11 -12.00 22.50
CA HIS A 322 3.38 -13.22 23.28
C HIS A 322 4.44 -14.15 22.66
N LEU A 323 4.69 -14.08 21.35
CA LEU A 323 5.79 -14.82 20.71
C LEU A 323 7.18 -14.33 21.18
N HIS A 324 7.22 -13.26 21.96
CA HIS A 324 8.43 -12.50 22.24
C HIS A 324 8.64 -12.16 23.73
N GLY A 325 7.88 -12.78 24.64
CA GLY A 325 8.12 -12.67 26.09
C GLY A 325 7.72 -11.33 26.72
N ILE A 326 6.95 -10.49 26.01
CA ILE A 326 6.41 -9.23 26.54
C ILE A 326 5.00 -9.53 27.06
N SER A 327 4.83 -9.59 28.38
CA SER A 327 3.51 -9.73 29.00
C SER A 327 2.85 -8.35 29.07
N PRO A 328 1.61 -8.17 28.58
CA PRO A 328 0.89 -6.92 28.80
C PRO A 328 0.60 -6.76 30.29
N GLU A 329 1.09 -5.67 30.89
CA GLU A 329 0.70 -5.29 32.25
C GLU A 329 -0.74 -4.77 32.25
N ASN A 330 -1.61 -5.44 33.01
CA ASN A 330 -3.03 -5.06 33.17
C ASN A 330 -3.16 -3.68 33.85
N PRO A 331 -3.77 -2.66 33.20
CA PRO A 331 -4.02 -1.38 33.85
C PRO A 331 -5.34 -1.47 34.65
N THR A 332 -5.24 -1.31 35.97
CA THR A 332 -6.40 -1.08 36.84
C THR A 332 -6.98 0.32 36.62
N ALA A 333 -8.31 0.43 36.52
CA ALA A 333 -9.01 1.68 36.25
C ALA A 333 -9.52 2.36 37.53
N PRO A 334 -9.31 3.69 37.68
CA PRO A 334 -10.31 4.51 38.38
C PRO A 334 -10.90 5.68 37.55
N ASN A 335 -12.07 6.17 38.02
CA ASN A 335 -13.06 7.08 37.41
C ASN A 335 -12.69 8.59 37.38
N VAL A 336 -13.47 9.34 36.57
CA VAL A 336 -13.90 10.77 36.66
C VAL A 336 -13.36 11.77 35.60
N SER A 337 -14.22 12.72 35.23
CA SER A 337 -14.54 13.26 33.89
C SER A 337 -13.80 14.52 33.40
N ALA A 338 -12.65 14.86 33.97
CA ALA A 338 -11.71 15.84 33.38
C ALA A 338 -10.28 15.28 33.32
N GLU A 339 -9.92 14.44 34.30
CA GLU A 339 -8.80 13.51 34.20
C GLU A 339 -8.94 12.58 33.00
N MET A 340 -10.15 12.25 32.56
CA MET A 340 -10.36 11.39 31.38
C MET A 340 -9.69 11.89 30.11
N ALA A 341 -9.59 13.20 29.85
CA ALA A 341 -8.91 13.72 28.65
C ALA A 341 -7.38 13.64 28.78
N ALA A 342 -6.83 14.06 29.93
CA ALA A 342 -5.40 13.95 30.22
C ALA A 342 -4.94 12.47 30.31
N LYS A 343 -5.78 11.61 30.90
CA LYS A 343 -5.59 10.16 31.02
C LYS A 343 -5.79 9.46 29.68
N LYS A 344 -6.71 9.92 28.84
CA LYS A 344 -6.87 9.43 27.45
C LYS A 344 -5.64 9.78 26.61
N ASN A 345 -5.18 11.04 26.66
CA ASN A 345 -3.96 11.44 25.97
C ASN A 345 -2.75 10.65 26.49
N SER A 346 -2.63 10.49 27.82
CA SER A 346 -1.59 9.65 28.45
C SER A 346 -1.65 8.19 27.98
N ASN A 347 -2.86 7.60 27.91
CA ASN A 347 -3.04 6.24 27.41
C ASN A 347 -2.67 6.10 25.94
N ILE A 348 -3.00 7.09 25.09
CA ILE A 348 -2.64 7.07 23.67
C ILE A 348 -1.13 7.24 23.49
N LEU A 349 -0.49 8.15 24.23
CA LEU A 349 0.96 8.32 24.23
C LEU A 349 1.67 7.04 24.70
N ARG A 350 1.14 6.38 25.74
CA ARG A 350 1.66 5.08 26.21
C ARG A 350 1.47 3.99 25.17
N SER A 351 0.30 3.90 24.53
CA SER A 351 0.02 2.93 23.47
C SER A 351 0.96 3.12 22.28
N ALA A 352 1.18 4.36 21.84
CA ALA A 352 2.13 4.66 20.75
C ALA A 352 3.58 4.32 21.13
N TYR A 353 3.94 4.50 22.41
CA TYR A 353 5.24 4.06 22.92
C TYR A 353 5.38 2.53 22.89
N GLU A 354 4.40 1.80 23.43
CA GLU A 354 4.39 0.33 23.43
C GLU A 354 4.42 -0.25 22.01
N GLU A 355 3.64 0.32 21.10
CA GLU A 355 3.63 0.00 19.67
C GLU A 355 4.99 0.25 19.01
N HIS A 356 5.63 1.38 19.31
CA HIS A 356 6.97 1.63 18.81
C HIS A 356 7.97 0.61 19.36
N MET A 357 7.87 0.21 20.63
CA MET A 357 8.73 -0.82 21.21
C MET A 357 8.50 -2.21 20.57
N SER A 358 7.29 -2.51 20.09
CA SER A 358 6.95 -3.76 19.41
C SER A 358 7.17 -3.73 17.89
N ARG A 359 7.53 -2.57 17.32
CA ARG A 359 7.58 -2.34 15.86
C ARG A 359 8.49 -3.28 15.06
N ARG A 360 9.52 -3.84 15.70
CA ARG A 360 10.56 -4.65 15.03
C ARG A 360 11.13 -3.90 13.81
N ASN A 361 10.90 -4.43 12.61
CA ASN A 361 11.39 -3.91 11.34
C ASN A 361 10.41 -2.95 10.65
N MET A 362 9.30 -2.62 11.32
CA MET A 362 8.38 -1.56 10.90
C MET A 362 8.90 -0.21 11.37
N ARG A 363 9.23 0.67 10.42
CA ARG A 363 9.67 2.03 10.69
C ARG A 363 8.51 2.99 10.68
N LEU A 364 8.35 3.74 11.75
CA LEU A 364 7.39 4.85 11.83
C LEU A 364 7.79 5.95 10.86
N ILE A 365 6.89 6.33 9.96
CA ILE A 365 7.06 7.46 9.02
C ILE A 365 6.12 8.64 9.31
N LEU A 366 5.03 8.39 10.04
CA LEU A 366 4.15 9.43 10.56
C LEU A 366 3.78 9.14 12.02
N PRO A 367 3.76 10.17 12.88
CA PRO A 367 4.00 11.57 12.55
C PRO A 367 5.50 11.87 12.34
N ARG A 368 5.84 12.84 11.47
CA ARG A 368 7.25 13.18 11.20
C ARG A 368 7.90 13.85 12.42
N THR A 369 9.11 13.46 12.77
CA THR A 369 9.94 14.17 13.76
C THR A 369 10.27 15.57 13.27
N ILE A 370 10.20 16.57 14.14
CA ILE A 370 10.48 17.94 13.78
C ILE A 370 11.97 18.25 14.03
N HIS A 371 12.78 18.33 12.97
CA HIS A 371 14.14 18.84 13.11
C HIS A 371 14.20 20.35 13.46
N GLU A 372 13.14 21.13 13.21
CA GLU A 372 13.02 22.55 13.57
C GLU A 372 11.60 22.96 14.05
N PRO A 373 11.32 23.00 15.37
CA PRO A 373 9.98 23.22 15.95
C PRO A 373 9.27 24.49 15.49
N LYS A 374 10.03 25.49 15.04
CA LYS A 374 9.54 26.84 14.70
C LYS A 374 8.90 26.96 13.31
N ARG A 375 9.07 25.95 12.44
CA ARG A 375 8.45 25.91 11.08
C ARG A 375 7.20 25.04 11.02
N PHE A 376 6.77 24.48 12.15
CA PHE A 376 5.67 23.55 12.19
C PHE A 376 4.32 24.29 12.07
N SER A 377 3.62 24.13 10.95
CA SER A 377 2.19 24.41 10.90
C SER A 377 1.47 23.29 11.66
N PRO A 378 0.62 23.59 12.65
CA PRO A 378 -0.02 22.57 13.46
C PRO A 378 -0.81 21.60 12.59
N LEU A 379 -0.32 20.36 12.52
CA LEU A 379 -1.16 19.20 12.23
C LEU A 379 -2.24 19.12 13.33
N ARG A 380 -3.47 18.82 12.91
CA ARG A 380 -4.70 18.95 13.69
C ARG A 380 -4.61 18.29 15.07
N GLY A 381 -4.49 19.10 16.12
CA GLY A 381 -4.85 18.73 17.48
C GLY A 381 -3.68 18.60 18.46
N GLU A 382 -3.99 18.81 19.73
CA GLU A 382 -3.06 18.76 20.86
C GLU A 382 -2.33 17.40 20.94
N LEU A 383 -3.02 16.30 20.61
CA LEU A 383 -2.48 14.95 20.70
C LEU A 383 -1.41 14.64 19.64
N ASP A 384 -1.59 15.07 18.40
CA ASP A 384 -0.59 14.94 17.33
C ASP A 384 0.69 15.69 17.71
N THR A 385 0.53 16.89 18.28
CA THR A 385 1.65 17.70 18.78
C THR A 385 2.40 16.98 19.90
N LEU A 386 1.67 16.41 20.87
CA LEU A 386 2.27 15.67 21.98
C LEU A 386 3.03 14.42 21.51
N LEU A 387 2.48 13.67 20.54
CA LEU A 387 3.18 12.52 19.95
C LEU A 387 4.45 12.95 19.24
N ILE A 388 4.39 13.98 18.41
CA ILE A 388 5.57 14.50 17.70
C ILE A 388 6.66 14.91 18.68
N LEU A 389 6.31 15.63 19.74
CA LEU A 389 7.26 16.04 20.77
C LEU A 389 7.84 14.84 21.52
N LEU A 390 7.03 13.82 21.81
CA LEU A 390 7.48 12.57 22.43
C LEU A 390 8.52 11.87 21.56
N PHE A 391 8.19 11.64 20.28
CA PHE A 391 9.07 10.96 19.32
C PHE A 391 10.34 11.77 19.02
N ASP A 392 10.24 13.08 18.84
CA ASP A 392 11.40 13.96 18.63
C ASP A 392 12.35 13.95 19.84
N ASN A 393 11.80 14.01 21.06
CA ASN A 393 12.62 13.95 22.27
C ASN A 393 13.32 12.59 22.41
N LYS A 394 12.63 11.49 22.10
CA LYS A 394 13.25 10.15 22.08
C LYS A 394 14.32 10.01 20.99
N CYS A 395 14.09 10.54 19.78
CA CYS A 395 15.03 10.55 18.66
C CYS A 395 16.37 11.22 19.01
N LYS A 396 16.38 12.23 19.89
CA LYS A 396 17.63 12.86 20.38
C LYS A 396 18.54 11.92 21.17
N HIS A 397 17.95 10.90 21.80
CA HIS A 397 18.68 9.93 22.61
C HIS A 397 18.89 8.59 21.89
N ASP A 398 17.96 8.21 21.02
CA ASP A 398 17.98 6.94 20.30
C ASP A 398 17.53 7.16 18.85
N LYS A 399 18.47 7.00 17.91
CA LYS A 399 18.23 7.22 16.48
C LYS A 399 17.18 6.29 15.89
N THR A 400 16.86 5.18 16.55
CA THR A 400 15.82 4.26 16.08
C THR A 400 14.40 4.84 16.22
N TRP A 401 14.26 5.95 16.95
CA TRP A 401 13.03 6.75 17.08
C TRP A 401 12.95 7.89 16.04
N CYS A 402 14.00 8.09 15.26
CA CYS A 402 14.03 9.13 14.23
C CYS A 402 13.34 8.66 12.94
N PHE A 403 12.82 9.63 12.19
CA PHE A 403 12.31 9.43 10.84
C PHE A 403 13.39 8.91 9.88
#